data_AF-A0A7W7NZM0-F1
#
_entry.id   AF-A0A7W7NZM0-F1
#
_cell.length_a   1.000
_cell.length_b   1.000
_cell.length_c   1.000
_cell.angle_alpha   90.00
_cell.angle_beta   90.00
_cell.angle_gamma   90.00
#
_symmetry.space_group_name_H-M   'P 1'
#
loop_
_entity.id
_entity.type
_entity.pdbx_description
1 polymer ?
#
loop_
_entity_poly.entity_id
_entity_poly.type
_entity_poly.pdbx_seq_one_letter_code
_entity_poly.pdbx_strand_id
1 'polypeptide(L)'
;MARTKLPACSFEVGICLKRLIPEFGRLIERNQLYLIGRLEDGTPFQLYYDNGYTNWWCETTLGQSLRKKILGMLREDVRFQEKMPDFVTVHDMREADKSDLKASSDHGSTLAMAFHDDVWRERYLDDRDSDYQVLDVPYAEKGAADALGASFNGRIRKWWVKKRDDMTPFAKWLPKGDQ
;
A
#
# COMPACT_ATOMS: atom_id res chain seq x y z
N MET A 1 -36.30 -5.26 11.48
CA MET A 1 -35.72 -5.96 10.30
C MET A 1 -34.36 -6.49 10.71
N ALA A 2 -34.15 -7.80 10.67
CA ALA A 2 -32.86 -8.40 11.01
C ALA A 2 -31.81 -7.90 10.01
N ARG A 3 -30.76 -7.24 10.51
CA ARG A 3 -29.58 -6.85 9.71
C ARG A 3 -29.04 -8.13 9.08
N THR A 4 -29.18 -8.25 7.76
CA THR A 4 -28.58 -9.34 6.99
C THR A 4 -27.09 -9.36 7.33
N LYS A 5 -26.62 -10.46 7.93
CA LYS A 5 -25.22 -10.63 8.35
C LYS A 5 -24.35 -10.38 7.11
N LEU A 6 -23.54 -9.32 7.15
CA LEU A 6 -22.70 -8.93 6.02
C LEU A 6 -21.73 -10.08 5.69
N PRO A 7 -21.39 -10.32 4.40
CA PRO A 7 -20.31 -11.24 4.05
C PRO A 7 -19.05 -10.79 4.78
N ALA A 8 -18.40 -11.73 5.46
CA ALA A 8 -17.38 -11.42 6.43
C ALA A 8 -16.09 -11.03 5.70
N CYS A 9 -15.70 -9.75 5.80
CA CYS A 9 -14.30 -9.41 5.71
C CYS A 9 -13.80 -9.01 7.09
N SER A 10 -12.58 -9.39 7.45
CA SER A 10 -11.96 -8.99 8.71
C SER A 10 -10.73 -8.15 8.40
N PHE A 11 -10.60 -7.01 9.08
CA PHE A 11 -9.31 -6.32 9.15
C PHE A 11 -8.42 -7.05 10.15
N GLU A 12 -7.17 -7.26 9.78
CA GLU A 12 -6.23 -8.10 10.55
C GLU A 12 -5.02 -7.33 11.03
N VAL A 13 -4.57 -6.34 10.26
CA VAL A 13 -3.43 -5.50 10.59
C VAL A 13 -3.59 -4.14 9.92
N GLY A 14 -3.10 -3.10 10.56
CA GLY A 14 -3.12 -1.77 10.00
C GLY A 14 -2.12 -0.82 10.63
N ILE A 15 -1.91 0.30 9.97
CA ILE A 15 -1.29 1.48 10.54
C ILE A 15 -2.18 2.70 10.31
N CYS A 16 -2.20 3.60 11.28
CA CYS A 16 -2.83 4.90 11.19
C CYS A 16 -1.79 5.98 11.34
N LEU A 17 -1.56 6.76 10.29
CA LEU A 17 -0.71 7.94 10.35
C LEU A 17 -1.60 9.14 10.68
N LYS A 18 -1.50 9.68 11.90
CA LYS A 18 -2.14 10.95 12.26
C LYS A 18 -1.24 12.08 11.78
N ARG A 19 -1.76 12.89 10.85
CA ARG A 19 -1.02 13.91 10.12
C ARG A 19 -1.68 15.27 10.25
N LEU A 20 -0.88 16.32 10.12
CA LEU A 20 -1.32 17.65 9.70
C LEU A 20 -0.94 17.87 8.25
N ILE A 21 -1.95 18.03 7.38
CA ILE A 21 -1.75 18.21 5.94
C ILE A 21 -2.07 19.67 5.55
N PRO A 22 -1.19 20.36 4.80
CA PRO A 22 -1.46 21.70 4.30
C PRO A 22 -2.56 21.68 3.22
N GLU A 23 -3.71 22.29 3.51
CA GLU A 23 -4.83 22.42 2.59
C GLU A 23 -5.47 23.79 2.69
N PHE A 24 -5.67 24.46 1.55
CA PHE A 24 -6.33 25.77 1.49
C PHE A 24 -5.74 26.80 2.47
N GLY A 25 -4.40 26.81 2.63
CA GLY A 25 -3.70 27.76 3.49
C GLY A 25 -3.76 27.45 5.00
N ARG A 26 -4.24 26.27 5.40
CA ARG A 26 -4.28 25.82 6.80
C ARG A 26 -3.78 24.39 6.95
N LEU A 27 -3.36 24.02 8.15
CA LEU A 27 -3.07 22.62 8.49
C LEU A 27 -4.36 21.93 8.94
N ILE A 28 -4.69 20.82 8.29
CA ILE A 28 -5.86 19.99 8.59
C ILE A 28 -5.41 18.66 9.17
N GLU A 29 -6.04 18.26 10.28
CA GLU A 29 -5.82 16.92 10.85
C GLU A 29 -6.44 15.86 9.94
N ARG A 30 -5.62 14.86 9.59
CA ARG A 30 -6.02 13.72 8.79
C ARG A 30 -5.49 12.42 9.39
N ASN A 31 -6.32 11.39 9.29
CA ASN A 31 -5.91 10.01 9.56
C ASN A 31 -5.75 9.32 8.22
N GLN A 32 -4.50 9.00 7.87
CA GLN A 32 -4.19 8.18 6.72
C GLN A 32 -4.11 6.72 7.18
N LEU A 33 -5.09 5.92 6.77
CA LEU A 33 -5.23 4.54 7.19
C LEU A 33 -4.70 3.62 6.09
N TYR A 34 -3.81 2.70 6.48
CA TYR A 34 -3.38 1.58 5.66
C TYR A 34 -3.77 0.31 6.38
N LEU A 35 -4.61 -0.50 5.77
CA LEU A 35 -5.22 -1.66 6.38
C LEU A 35 -5.05 -2.86 5.47
N ILE A 36 -4.86 -4.03 6.07
CA ILE A 36 -4.95 -5.31 5.40
C ILE A 36 -6.10 -6.08 6.02
N GLY A 37 -6.90 -6.70 5.18
CA GLY A 37 -7.97 -7.61 5.59
C GLY A 37 -8.07 -8.80 4.68
N ARG A 38 -8.98 -9.72 5.01
CA ARG A 38 -9.34 -10.87 4.18
C ARG A 38 -10.80 -10.84 3.80
N LEU A 39 -11.09 -11.28 2.60
CA LEU A 39 -12.45 -11.61 2.16
C LEU A 39 -12.89 -12.94 2.78
N GLU A 40 -14.16 -13.28 2.58
CA GLU A 40 -14.78 -14.50 3.13
C GLU A 40 -14.11 -15.79 2.63
N ASP A 41 -13.57 -15.77 1.42
CA ASP A 41 -12.82 -16.89 0.81
C ASP A 41 -11.33 -16.93 1.23
N GLY A 42 -10.90 -16.03 2.12
CA GLY A 42 -9.52 -15.92 2.59
C GLY A 42 -8.62 -15.03 1.73
N THR A 43 -9.10 -14.54 0.58
CA THR A 43 -8.34 -13.66 -0.31
C THR A 43 -7.96 -12.39 0.42
N PRO A 44 -6.66 -12.06 0.52
CA PRO A 44 -6.23 -10.84 1.20
C PRO A 44 -6.48 -9.61 0.32
N PHE A 45 -6.69 -8.46 0.96
CA PHE A 45 -6.71 -7.15 0.30
C PHE A 45 -6.02 -6.11 1.17
N GLN A 46 -5.38 -5.14 0.53
CA GLN A 46 -4.89 -3.91 1.18
C GLN A 46 -5.78 -2.74 0.78
N LEU A 47 -6.07 -1.88 1.75
CA LEU A 47 -6.83 -0.65 1.61
C LEU A 47 -6.00 0.51 2.16
N TYR A 48 -5.79 1.52 1.33
CA TYR A 48 -5.45 2.86 1.77
C TYR A 48 -6.72 3.72 1.80
N TYR A 49 -6.93 4.46 2.88
CA TYR A 49 -8.04 5.41 3.04
C TYR A 49 -7.55 6.75 3.61
N ASP A 50 -7.90 7.84 2.95
CA ASP A 50 -7.69 9.21 3.43
C ASP A 50 -8.89 10.09 3.03
N ASN A 51 -9.71 10.44 4.00
CA ASN A 51 -10.84 11.37 3.85
C ASN A 51 -11.73 11.12 2.61
N GLY A 52 -12.03 9.86 2.31
CA GLY A 52 -12.87 9.46 1.17
C GLY A 52 -12.10 9.12 -0.11
N TYR A 53 -10.82 9.48 -0.20
CA TYR A 53 -9.92 8.91 -1.18
C TYR A 53 -9.54 7.48 -0.76
N THR A 54 -9.52 6.57 -1.73
CA THR A 54 -9.16 5.16 -1.49
C THR A 54 -8.23 4.63 -2.56
N ASN A 55 -7.25 3.82 -2.14
CA ASN A 55 -6.51 2.95 -3.04
C ASN A 55 -6.61 1.49 -2.58
N TRP A 56 -6.63 0.55 -3.52
CA TRP A 56 -6.92 -0.86 -3.24
C TRP A 56 -5.90 -1.76 -3.93
N TRP A 57 -5.40 -2.76 -3.21
CA TRP A 57 -4.63 -3.87 -3.77
C TRP A 57 -5.32 -5.19 -3.41
N CYS A 58 -5.53 -6.04 -4.40
CA CYS A 58 -6.11 -7.36 -4.25
C CYS A 58 -5.82 -8.14 -5.53
N GLU A 59 -5.59 -9.45 -5.42
CA GLU A 59 -5.40 -10.33 -6.58
C GLU A 59 -6.70 -10.48 -7.39
N THR A 60 -7.86 -10.30 -6.74
CA THR A 60 -9.17 -10.35 -7.38
C THR A 60 -9.75 -8.95 -7.58
N THR A 61 -10.57 -8.80 -8.61
CA THR A 61 -11.24 -7.53 -8.88
C THR A 61 -12.31 -7.27 -7.80
N LEU A 62 -12.07 -6.27 -6.97
CA LEU A 62 -13.05 -5.83 -5.97
C LEU A 62 -14.15 -4.98 -6.64
N GLY A 63 -15.29 -5.60 -6.92
CA GLY A 63 -16.47 -4.92 -7.47
C GLY A 63 -16.99 -3.78 -6.58
N GLN A 64 -17.68 -2.79 -7.17
CA GLN A 64 -18.14 -1.59 -6.47
C GLN A 64 -18.98 -1.91 -5.22
N SER A 65 -19.88 -2.90 -5.30
CA SER A 65 -20.72 -3.33 -4.19
C SER A 65 -19.90 -3.86 -3.01
N LEU A 66 -18.85 -4.63 -3.27
CA LEU A 66 -17.96 -5.17 -2.24
C LEU A 66 -17.13 -4.05 -1.60
N ARG A 67 -16.54 -3.16 -2.40
CA ARG A 67 -15.82 -1.98 -1.89
C ARG A 67 -16.69 -1.12 -0.98
N LYS A 68 -17.95 -0.86 -1.37
CA LYS A 68 -18.90 -0.12 -0.54
C LYS A 68 -19.17 -0.80 0.81
N LYS A 69 -19.26 -2.14 0.83
CA LYS A 69 -19.43 -2.92 2.07
C LYS A 69 -18.19 -2.81 2.97
N ILE A 70 -17.00 -3.02 2.44
CA ILE A 70 -15.74 -2.91 3.18
C ILE A 70 -15.59 -1.50 3.77
N LEU A 71 -15.93 -0.45 3.01
CA LEU A 71 -15.90 0.93 3.51
C LEU A 71 -16.99 1.23 4.56
N GLY A 72 -18.11 0.51 4.53
CA GLY A 72 -19.10 0.53 5.61
C GLY A 72 -18.50 -0.01 6.91
N MET A 73 -17.84 -1.17 6.84
CA MET A 73 -17.15 -1.77 7.99
C MET A 73 -16.00 -0.92 8.48
N LEU A 74 -15.18 -0.34 7.59
CA LEU A 74 -14.15 0.63 7.97
C LEU A 74 -14.70 1.76 8.85
N ARG A 75 -15.88 2.29 8.48
CA ARG A 75 -16.52 3.37 9.22
C ARG A 75 -16.96 2.92 10.60
N GLU A 76 -17.62 1.76 10.68
CA GLU A 76 -18.15 1.20 11.92
C GLU A 76 -17.04 0.72 12.86
N ASP A 77 -16.04 -0.01 12.35
CA ASP A 77 -15.09 -0.79 13.16
C ASP A 77 -13.77 -0.06 13.42
N VAL A 78 -13.45 0.99 12.65
CA VAL A 78 -12.14 1.65 12.73
C VAL A 78 -12.27 3.16 12.84
N ARG A 79 -12.91 3.82 11.88
CA ARG A 79 -12.85 5.29 11.72
C ARG A 79 -13.55 6.05 12.84
N PHE A 80 -14.69 5.56 13.30
CA PHE A 80 -15.51 6.24 14.31
C PHE A 80 -15.32 5.69 15.71
N GLN A 81 -14.32 4.83 15.90
CA GLN A 81 -13.96 4.34 17.22
C GLN A 81 -13.24 5.44 18.02
N GLU A 82 -13.58 5.57 19.30
CA GLU A 82 -12.90 6.50 20.21
C GLU A 82 -11.43 6.10 20.40
N LYS A 83 -11.19 4.79 20.56
CA LYS A 83 -9.87 4.18 20.58
C LYS A 83 -9.67 3.38 19.30
N MET A 84 -8.52 3.56 18.66
CA MET A 84 -8.15 2.77 17.49
C MET A 84 -8.12 1.27 17.85
N PRO A 85 -8.61 0.37 16.98
CA PRO A 85 -8.55 -1.08 17.24
C PRO A 85 -7.13 -1.57 17.48
N ASP A 86 -6.98 -2.61 18.30
CA ASP A 86 -5.66 -3.12 18.72
C ASP A 86 -4.81 -3.68 17.55
N PHE A 87 -5.44 -4.05 16.43
CA PHE A 87 -4.73 -4.47 15.21
C PHE A 87 -4.14 -3.29 14.40
N VAL A 88 -4.41 -2.04 14.79
CA VAL A 88 -3.93 -0.84 14.11
C VAL A 88 -2.89 -0.12 14.97
N THR A 89 -1.66 -0.09 14.49
CA THR A 89 -0.59 0.71 15.12
C THR A 89 -0.76 2.18 14.75
N VAL A 90 -0.79 3.07 15.75
CA VAL A 90 -0.95 4.51 15.53
C VAL A 90 0.42 5.20 15.54
N HIS A 91 0.72 5.95 14.49
CA HIS A 91 1.88 6.83 14.39
C HIS A 91 1.38 8.28 14.36
N ASP A 92 1.56 8.99 15.47
CA ASP A 92 1.18 10.40 15.58
C ASP A 92 2.35 11.31 15.19
N MET A 93 2.21 11.98 14.05
CA MET A 93 3.25 12.86 13.49
C MET A 93 2.84 14.33 13.54
N ARG A 94 1.72 14.69 14.17
CA ARG A 94 1.17 16.05 14.12
C ARG A 94 2.15 17.10 14.66
N GLU A 95 2.89 16.80 15.73
CA GLU A 95 3.91 17.74 16.23
C GLU A 95 5.12 17.85 15.28
N ALA A 96 5.56 16.74 14.68
CA ALA A 96 6.61 16.76 13.68
C ALA A 96 6.19 17.52 12.41
N ASP A 97 4.93 17.37 11.98
CA ASP A 97 4.37 18.09 10.84
C ASP A 97 4.36 19.61 11.07
N LYS A 98 4.12 20.10 12.31
CA LYS A 98 4.23 21.54 12.61
C LYS A 98 5.67 22.05 12.52
N SER A 99 6.64 21.19 12.82
CA SER A 99 8.07 21.53 12.88
C SER A 99 8.73 21.50 11.49
N ASP A 100 8.61 20.37 10.78
CA ASP A 100 9.17 20.17 9.44
C ASP A 100 8.26 19.22 8.65
N LEU A 101 7.36 19.81 7.87
CA LEU A 101 6.42 19.10 7.01
C LEU A 101 7.10 18.16 6.00
N LYS A 102 8.30 18.51 5.54
CA LYS A 102 9.00 17.69 4.55
C LYS A 102 9.55 16.45 5.23
N ALA A 103 10.29 16.60 6.31
CA ALA A 103 10.86 15.48 7.05
C ALA A 103 9.77 14.53 7.59
N SER A 104 8.67 15.07 8.11
CA SER A 104 7.55 14.27 8.58
C SER A 104 6.84 13.52 7.44
N SER A 105 6.75 14.14 6.26
CA SER A 105 6.20 13.48 5.07
C SER A 105 7.11 12.37 4.57
N ASP A 106 8.42 12.58 4.52
CA ASP A 106 9.40 11.55 4.16
C ASP A 106 9.32 10.35 5.15
N HIS A 107 9.14 10.64 6.45
CA HIS A 107 8.94 9.60 7.47
C HIS A 107 7.63 8.85 7.29
N GLY A 108 6.52 9.56 7.06
CA GLY A 108 5.21 8.95 6.78
C GLY A 108 5.23 8.08 5.52
N SER A 109 5.93 8.52 4.47
CA SER A 109 6.15 7.72 3.26
C SER A 109 6.96 6.46 3.54
N THR A 110 8.02 6.56 4.36
CA THR A 110 8.80 5.39 4.78
C THR A 110 7.92 4.35 5.50
N LEU A 111 7.07 4.79 6.43
CA LEU A 111 6.15 3.90 7.15
C LEU A 111 5.11 3.25 6.22
N ALA A 112 4.54 4.03 5.30
CA ALA A 112 3.57 3.52 4.32
C ALA A 112 4.21 2.50 3.37
N MET A 113 5.44 2.76 2.92
CA MET A 113 6.20 1.84 2.06
C MET A 113 6.54 0.55 2.80
N ALA A 114 7.07 0.62 4.03
CA ALA A 114 7.36 -0.56 4.83
C ALA A 114 6.09 -1.40 5.07
N PHE A 115 4.94 -0.76 5.32
CA PHE A 115 3.68 -1.48 5.45
C PHE A 115 3.27 -2.19 4.14
N HIS A 116 3.49 -1.58 2.99
CA HIS A 116 3.19 -2.23 1.70
C HIS A 116 4.18 -3.34 1.34
N ASP A 117 5.49 -3.09 1.46
CA ASP A 117 6.51 -4.05 1.04
C ASP A 117 6.65 -5.19 2.06
N ASP A 118 6.85 -4.86 3.33
CA ASP A 118 7.24 -5.86 4.33
C ASP A 118 6.01 -6.59 4.90
N VAL A 119 4.86 -5.90 5.01
CA VAL A 119 3.63 -6.53 5.52
C VAL A 119 2.78 -7.06 4.37
N TRP A 120 2.41 -6.24 3.40
CA TRP A 120 1.51 -6.70 2.34
C TRP A 120 2.19 -7.68 1.37
N ARG A 121 3.29 -7.31 0.73
CA ARG A 121 3.93 -8.18 -0.27
C ARG A 121 4.53 -9.44 0.37
N GLU A 122 5.41 -9.28 1.35
CA GLU A 122 6.12 -10.43 1.91
C GLU A 122 5.21 -11.32 2.77
N ARG A 123 4.51 -10.77 3.77
CA ARG A 123 3.73 -11.61 4.70
C ARG A 123 2.39 -12.09 4.13
N TYR A 124 1.71 -11.28 3.34
CA TYR A 124 0.34 -11.61 2.87
C TYR A 124 0.30 -12.24 1.48
N LEU A 125 1.20 -11.86 0.58
CA LEU A 125 1.27 -12.41 -0.77
C LEU A 125 2.41 -13.42 -0.97
N ASP A 126 3.30 -13.58 0.02
CA ASP A 126 4.56 -14.34 -0.13
C ASP A 126 5.38 -13.85 -1.36
N ASP A 127 5.26 -12.57 -1.70
CA ASP A 127 5.91 -11.93 -2.85
C ASP A 127 7.25 -11.34 -2.42
N ARG A 128 8.31 -12.14 -2.52
CA ARG A 128 9.63 -11.81 -1.95
C ARG A 128 10.50 -11.15 -3.00
N ASP A 129 11.42 -10.29 -2.57
CA ASP A 129 12.35 -9.66 -3.51
C ASP A 129 13.26 -10.66 -4.23
N SER A 130 13.50 -11.84 -3.62
CA SER A 130 14.23 -12.95 -4.25
C SER A 130 13.56 -13.46 -5.53
N ASP A 131 12.26 -13.23 -5.67
CA ASP A 131 11.47 -13.66 -6.82
C ASP A 131 11.57 -12.68 -7.98
N TYR A 132 12.29 -11.58 -7.81
CA TYR A 132 12.46 -10.52 -8.80
C TYR A 132 13.89 -10.47 -9.33
N GLN A 133 14.03 -10.11 -10.60
CA GLN A 133 15.28 -9.76 -11.25
C GLN A 133 15.37 -8.23 -11.34
N VAL A 134 16.43 -7.65 -10.78
CA VAL A 134 16.74 -6.23 -10.92
C VAL A 134 17.17 -5.93 -12.35
N LEU A 135 16.75 -4.79 -12.89
CA LEU A 135 17.02 -4.32 -14.24
C LEU A 135 17.63 -2.92 -14.22
N ASP A 136 18.64 -2.71 -15.06
CA ASP A 136 19.26 -1.42 -15.34
C ASP A 136 18.59 -0.75 -16.54
N VAL A 137 17.37 -0.27 -16.33
CA VAL A 137 16.57 0.40 -17.37
C VAL A 137 16.90 1.90 -17.41
N PRO A 138 17.45 2.43 -18.51
CA PRO A 138 17.62 3.87 -18.69
C PRO A 138 16.26 4.59 -18.67
N TYR A 139 16.22 5.83 -18.19
CA TYR A 139 14.97 6.58 -18.08
C TYR A 139 14.19 6.69 -19.41
N ALA A 140 14.90 6.80 -20.54
CA ALA A 140 14.31 6.86 -21.87
C ALA A 140 13.57 5.57 -22.28
N GLU A 141 13.89 4.44 -21.64
CA GLU A 141 13.37 3.11 -21.99
C GLU A 141 12.34 2.58 -20.99
N LYS A 142 11.96 3.37 -19.98
CA LYS A 142 10.99 3.00 -18.94
C LYS A 142 9.69 2.44 -19.51
N GLY A 143 9.15 3.06 -20.56
CA GLY A 143 7.89 2.63 -21.17
C GLY A 143 8.00 1.28 -21.87
N ALA A 144 9.16 0.97 -22.44
CA ALA A 144 9.40 -0.34 -23.05
C ALA A 144 9.53 -1.44 -21.99
N ALA A 145 10.17 -1.15 -20.85
CA ALA A 145 10.29 -2.09 -19.75
C ALA A 145 8.92 -2.35 -19.08
N ASP A 146 8.17 -1.29 -18.82
CA ASP A 146 6.81 -1.35 -18.27
C ASP A 146 5.86 -2.16 -19.16
N ALA A 147 5.90 -1.93 -20.48
CA ALA A 147 5.11 -2.69 -21.45
C ALA A 147 5.43 -4.20 -21.46
N LEU A 148 6.61 -4.62 -20.99
CA LEU A 148 7.00 -6.03 -20.87
C LEU A 148 6.68 -6.63 -19.48
N GLY A 149 6.13 -5.82 -18.58
CA GLY A 149 5.75 -6.21 -17.22
C GLY A 149 6.81 -5.92 -16.15
N ALA A 150 7.85 -5.14 -16.45
CA ALA A 150 8.73 -4.64 -15.41
C ALA A 150 8.05 -3.52 -14.62
N SER A 151 8.41 -3.37 -13.35
CA SER A 151 7.92 -2.30 -12.48
C SER A 151 9.10 -1.55 -11.86
N PHE A 152 8.88 -0.32 -11.41
CA PHE A 152 9.91 0.41 -10.67
C PHE A 152 9.79 0.13 -9.18
N ASN A 153 10.89 -0.31 -8.55
CA ASN A 153 10.99 -0.41 -7.11
C ASN A 153 11.52 0.91 -6.52
N GLY A 154 10.67 1.62 -5.79
CA GLY A 154 11.03 2.88 -5.14
C GLY A 154 12.08 2.75 -4.02
N ARG A 155 12.16 1.60 -3.34
CA ARG A 155 13.07 1.34 -2.22
C ARG A 155 14.52 1.23 -2.66
N ILE A 156 14.78 0.44 -3.71
CA ILE A 156 16.13 0.29 -4.30
C ILE A 156 16.38 1.24 -5.48
N ARG A 157 15.36 2.01 -5.88
CA ARG A 157 15.38 2.96 -7.01
C ARG A 157 15.83 2.32 -8.32
N LYS A 158 15.41 1.08 -8.56
CA LYS A 158 15.73 0.29 -9.76
C LYS A 158 14.47 -0.31 -10.35
N TRP A 159 14.54 -0.66 -11.63
CA TRP A 159 13.50 -1.46 -12.25
C TRP A 159 13.68 -2.92 -11.86
N TRP A 160 12.59 -3.66 -11.85
CA TRP A 160 12.62 -5.08 -11.62
C TRP A 160 11.49 -5.78 -12.34
N VAL A 161 11.60 -7.09 -12.49
CA VAL A 161 10.53 -7.94 -13.02
C VAL A 161 10.50 -9.26 -12.28
N LYS A 162 9.30 -9.80 -12.05
CA LYS A 162 9.16 -11.13 -11.45
C LYS A 162 9.83 -12.16 -12.38
N LYS A 163 10.70 -13.00 -11.82
CA LYS A 163 11.41 -14.05 -12.55
C LYS A 163 10.39 -14.98 -13.21
N ARG A 164 10.63 -15.28 -14.49
CA ARG A 164 9.79 -16.14 -15.33
C ARG A 164 10.67 -16.95 -16.27
N ASP A 165 10.10 -17.98 -16.89
CA ASP A 165 10.85 -18.91 -17.75
C ASP A 165 11.55 -18.21 -18.91
N ASP A 166 10.92 -17.19 -19.50
CA ASP A 166 11.50 -16.38 -20.56
C ASP A 166 11.86 -14.95 -20.11
N MET A 167 13.15 -14.76 -19.87
CA MET A 167 13.76 -13.47 -19.55
C MET A 167 14.42 -12.80 -20.77
N THR A 168 14.35 -13.42 -21.95
CA THR A 168 14.98 -12.93 -23.19
C THR A 168 14.57 -11.50 -23.54
N PRO A 169 13.29 -11.07 -23.38
CA PRO A 169 12.90 -9.68 -23.67
C PRO A 169 13.62 -8.63 -22.83
N PHE A 170 14.14 -9.00 -21.66
CA PHE A 170 14.85 -8.10 -20.74
C PHE A 170 16.37 -8.19 -20.84
N ALA A 171 16.92 -9.02 -21.72
CA ALA A 171 18.35 -9.31 -21.79
C ALA A 171 19.24 -8.05 -21.87
N LYS A 172 18.77 -7.00 -22.54
CA LYS A 172 19.49 -5.73 -22.67
C LYS A 172 19.56 -4.88 -21.39
N TRP A 173 18.67 -5.12 -20.43
CA TRP A 173 18.63 -4.43 -19.13
C TRP A 173 19.07 -5.32 -17.97
N LEU A 174 19.47 -6.57 -18.22
CA LEU A 174 20.07 -7.38 -17.17
C LEU A 174 21.36 -6.69 -16.68
N PRO A 175 21.60 -6.63 -15.36
CA PRO A 175 22.81 -6.02 -14.82
C PRO A 175 24.00 -6.74 -15.44
N LYS A 176 24.85 -5.98 -16.14
CA LYS A 176 26.13 -6.49 -16.57
C LYS A 176 26.95 -6.53 -15.30
N GLY A 177 27.19 -7.73 -14.75
CA GLY A 177 27.86 -7.87 -13.46
C GLY A 177 29.06 -6.93 -13.36
N ASP A 178 29.11 -6.14 -12.30
CA ASP A 178 30.28 -5.30 -12.00
C ASP A 178 31.49 -6.25 -11.92
N GLN A 179 32.44 -6.04 -12.84
CA GLN A 179 33.74 -6.71 -12.83
C GLN A 179 34.74 -5.83 -12.09
#